data_AF-A0A2T6AW94-F1
#
_entry.id   AF-A0A2T6AW94-F1
#
_cell.length_a   1.000
_cell.length_b   1.000
_cell.length_c   1.000
_cell.angle_alpha   90.00
_cell.angle_beta   90.00
_cell.angle_gamma   90.00
#
_symmetry.space_group_name_H-M   'P 1'
#
loop_
_entity.id
_entity.type
_entity.pdbx_description
1 polymer ?
#
loop_
_entity_poly.entity_id
_entity_poly.type
_entity_poly.pdbx_seq_one_letter_code
_entity_poly.pdbx_strand_id
1 'polypeptide(L)'
;MSGLKLRNGGGRPEVQAAHTRPVESQGSDAVRNGLALSGTLHWMFDRGLISVAEDCETILVSHNKVPGEVVGRLLAPEGKLVGPEDPRNAPHPENLRWHRENVFGRVLPGEQLPWD
;
A
#
# COMPACT_ATOMS: atom_id res chain seq x y z
N MET A 1 -5.18 -3.94 3.78
CA MET A 1 -4.15 -4.91 3.35
C MET A 1 -3.83 -5.95 4.42
N SER A 2 -3.50 -5.55 5.66
CA SER A 2 -3.19 -6.49 6.74
C SER A 2 -4.41 -7.08 7.46
N GLY A 3 -5.54 -6.36 7.46
CA GLY A 3 -6.70 -6.69 8.30
C GLY A 3 -6.49 -6.35 9.79
N LEU A 4 -5.31 -5.83 10.17
CA LEU A 4 -5.00 -5.45 11.54
C LEU A 4 -5.89 -4.30 12.00
N LYS A 5 -6.40 -4.41 13.24
CA LYS A 5 -7.18 -3.38 13.93
C LYS A 5 -6.51 -3.03 15.25
N LEU A 6 -5.33 -2.41 15.18
CA LEU A 6 -4.59 -1.98 16.35
C LEU A 6 -5.10 -0.62 16.83
N ARG A 7 -5.36 -0.49 18.14
CA ARG A 7 -5.71 0.76 18.81
C ARG A 7 -4.82 0.95 20.04
N ASN A 8 -4.44 2.19 20.32
CA ASN A 8 -3.70 2.50 21.56
C ASN A 8 -4.64 2.53 22.79
N GLY A 9 -4.08 2.74 23.98
CA GLY A 9 -4.85 2.81 25.24
C GLY A 9 -5.90 3.92 25.31
N GLY A 10 -5.85 4.90 24.39
CA GLY A 10 -6.86 5.95 24.21
C GLY A 10 -7.83 5.68 23.05
N GLY A 11 -7.82 4.48 22.46
CA GLY A 11 -8.72 4.09 21.38
C GLY A 11 -8.35 4.60 19.98
N ARG A 12 -7.26 5.34 19.81
CA ARG A 12 -6.82 5.84 18.50
C ARG A 12 -6.28 4.69 17.64
N PRO A 13 -6.75 4.51 16.41
CA PRO A 13 -6.27 3.46 15.53
C PRO A 13 -4.86 3.76 15.02
N GLU A 14 -4.05 2.72 14.85
CA GLU A 14 -2.83 2.79 14.05
C GLU A 14 -3.23 2.70 12.58
N VAL A 15 -3.15 3.84 11.87
CA VAL A 15 -3.50 3.95 10.46
C VAL A 15 -2.85 5.20 9.86
N GLN A 16 -2.45 5.09 8.60
CA GLN A 16 -1.92 6.17 7.78
C GLN A 16 -2.67 6.21 6.44
N ALA A 17 -2.81 7.41 5.88
CA ALA A 17 -3.34 7.61 4.54
C ALA A 17 -2.17 7.62 3.55
N ALA A 18 -2.00 6.52 2.83
CA ALA A 18 -1.00 6.39 1.77
C ALA A 18 -1.58 6.89 0.45
N HIS A 19 -0.92 7.85 -0.21
CA HIS A 19 -1.34 8.30 -1.54
C HIS A 19 -0.89 7.29 -2.60
N THR A 20 -1.81 6.93 -3.49
CA THR A 20 -1.50 6.01 -4.59
C THR A 20 -0.75 6.71 -5.72
N ARG A 21 -1.16 7.93 -6.06
CA ARG A 21 -0.48 8.82 -7.01
C ARG A 21 -0.16 10.14 -6.30
N PRO A 22 1.11 10.58 -6.25
CA PRO A 22 1.47 11.82 -5.56
C PRO A 22 0.95 13.05 -6.33
N VAL A 23 0.69 14.13 -5.60
CA VAL A 23 0.21 15.42 -6.15
C VAL A 23 1.15 15.96 -7.23
N GLU A 24 2.46 15.79 -7.03
CA GLU A 24 3.52 16.15 -7.99
C GLU A 24 3.34 15.49 -9.37
N SER A 25 2.73 14.31 -9.39
CA SER A 25 2.41 13.56 -10.59
C SER A 25 0.95 13.75 -11.03
N GLN A 26 0.27 14.81 -10.60
CA GLN A 26 -1.16 15.09 -10.84
C GLN A 26 -2.11 14.11 -10.12
N GLY A 27 -1.71 13.58 -8.97
CA GLY A 27 -2.62 12.89 -8.06
C GLY A 27 -3.62 13.86 -7.44
N SER A 28 -4.87 13.43 -7.26
CA SER A 28 -5.88 14.22 -6.55
C SER A 28 -5.85 13.92 -5.04
N ASP A 29 -6.23 14.87 -4.19
CA ASP A 29 -6.44 14.64 -2.75
C ASP A 29 -7.77 13.92 -2.44
N ALA A 30 -8.30 13.15 -3.39
CA ALA A 30 -9.54 12.40 -3.22
C ALA A 30 -9.29 11.13 -2.41
N VAL A 31 -10.28 10.70 -1.62
CA VAL A 31 -10.24 9.42 -0.87
C VAL A 31 -9.87 8.23 -1.78
N ARG A 32 -10.35 8.26 -3.03
CA ARG A 32 -10.09 7.21 -4.04
C ARG A 32 -8.65 7.23 -4.60
N ASN A 33 -7.82 8.21 -4.22
CA ASN A 33 -6.39 8.27 -4.51
C ASN A 33 -5.54 7.86 -3.28
N GLY A 34 -6.12 7.14 -2.33
CA GLY A 34 -5.34 6.62 -1.23
C GLY A 34 -5.81 5.28 -0.70
N LEU A 35 -4.97 4.73 0.18
CA LEU A 35 -5.19 3.51 0.92
C LEU A 35 -4.98 3.77 2.41
N ALA A 36 -5.85 3.18 3.24
CA ALA A 36 -5.64 3.14 4.69
C ALA A 36 -4.70 1.97 5.03
N LEU A 37 -3.47 2.27 5.45
CA LEU A 37 -2.42 1.29 5.70
C LEU A 37 -1.83 1.47 7.10
N SER A 38 -1.30 0.39 7.68
CA SER A 38 -0.39 0.53 8.83
C SER A 38 0.91 1.19 8.38
N GLY A 39 1.67 1.79 9.30
CA GLY A 39 2.92 2.49 8.97
C GLY A 39 3.92 1.62 8.20
N THR A 40 4.05 0.34 8.57
CA THR A 40 4.93 -0.60 7.83
C THR A 40 4.43 -0.83 6.40
N LEU A 41 3.13 -1.04 6.21
CA LEU A 41 2.58 -1.28 4.88
C LEU A 41 2.59 -0.03 4.01
N HIS A 42 2.41 1.16 4.61
CA HIS A 42 2.59 2.44 3.92
C HIS A 42 4.02 2.57 3.41
N TRP A 43 5.02 2.34 4.27
CA TRP A 43 6.43 2.35 3.87
C TRP A 43 6.74 1.35 2.74
N MET A 44 6.18 0.14 2.81
CA MET A 44 6.35 -0.88 1.76
C MET A 44 5.71 -0.45 0.44
N PHE A 45 4.55 0.18 0.50
CA PHE A 45 3.81 0.65 -0.67
C PHE A 45 4.56 1.77 -1.39
N ASP A 46 4.98 2.80 -0.67
CA ASP A 46 5.74 3.94 -1.21
C ASP A 46 7.06 3.52 -1.87
N ARG A 47 7.68 2.44 -1.38
CA ARG A 47 8.92 1.86 -1.95
C ARG A 47 8.68 0.86 -3.06
N GLY A 48 7.42 0.62 -3.44
CA GLY A 48 7.07 -0.32 -4.50
C GLY A 48 7.35 -1.78 -4.14
N LEU A 49 7.45 -2.11 -2.85
CA LEU A 49 7.59 -3.49 -2.37
C LEU A 49 6.25 -4.23 -2.43
N ILE A 50 5.14 -3.49 -2.34
CA ILE A 50 3.78 -4.00 -2.53
C ILE A 50 2.97 -3.08 -3.44
N SER A 51 1.93 -3.61 -4.07
CA SER A 51 0.98 -2.85 -4.89
C SER A 51 -0.37 -3.59 -4.96
N VAL A 52 -1.28 -3.13 -5.81
CA VAL A 52 -2.58 -3.78 -6.07
C VAL A 52 -2.68 -4.11 -7.56
N ALA A 53 -3.15 -5.30 -7.88
CA ALA A 53 -3.30 -5.81 -9.24
C ALA A 53 -4.39 -5.08 -10.04
N GLU A 54 -4.50 -5.43 -11.32
CA GLU A 54 -5.46 -4.79 -12.24
C GLU A 54 -6.92 -5.04 -11.88
N ASP A 55 -7.21 -6.16 -11.21
CA ASP A 55 -8.53 -6.47 -10.63
C ASP A 55 -8.92 -5.54 -9.48
N CYS A 56 -8.03 -4.63 -9.06
CA CYS A 56 -8.21 -3.69 -7.94
C CYS A 56 -8.45 -4.38 -6.57
N GLU A 57 -8.18 -5.67 -6.47
CA GLU A 57 -8.37 -6.46 -5.25
C GLU A 57 -7.08 -7.17 -4.81
N THR A 58 -6.39 -7.83 -5.72
CA THR A 58 -5.27 -8.71 -5.39
C THR A 58 -4.04 -7.89 -5.01
N ILE A 59 -3.42 -8.20 -3.87
CA ILE A 59 -2.19 -7.56 -3.42
C ILE A 59 -1.01 -8.18 -4.16
N LEU A 60 -0.21 -7.33 -4.77
CA LEU A 60 1.06 -7.71 -5.40
C LEU A 60 2.19 -7.50 -4.41
N VAL A 61 3.15 -8.43 -4.40
CA VAL A 61 4.40 -8.31 -3.65
C VAL A 61 5.55 -8.38 -4.62
N SER A 62 6.53 -7.48 -4.50
CA SER A 62 7.70 -7.44 -5.36
C SER A 62 8.56 -8.69 -5.09
N HIS A 63 8.60 -9.56 -6.10
CA HIS A 63 9.33 -10.82 -6.04
C HIS A 63 10.83 -10.58 -5.74
N ASN A 64 11.42 -11.40 -4.86
CA ASN A 64 12.80 -11.30 -4.38
C ASN A 64 13.16 -10.06 -3.54
N LYS A 65 12.23 -9.13 -3.26
CA LYS A 65 12.49 -7.97 -2.37
C LYS A 65 11.86 -8.09 -0.98
N VAL A 66 10.85 -8.94 -0.82
CA VAL A 66 10.18 -9.16 0.46
C VAL A 66 10.20 -10.66 0.78
N PRO A 67 10.81 -11.11 1.89
CA PRO A 67 10.78 -12.51 2.30
C PRO A 67 9.35 -13.01 2.51
N GLY A 68 9.06 -14.25 2.09
CA GLY A 68 7.71 -14.83 2.20
C GLY A 68 7.18 -14.90 3.64
N GLU A 69 8.05 -15.09 4.63
CA GLU A 69 7.66 -15.05 6.04
C GLU A 69 7.18 -13.66 6.50
N VAL A 70 7.74 -12.58 5.92
CA VAL A 70 7.31 -11.20 6.21
C VAL A 70 5.94 -10.96 5.62
N VAL A 71 5.72 -11.44 4.38
CA VAL A 71 4.41 -11.38 3.71
C VAL A 71 3.34 -12.05 4.55
N GLY A 72 3.58 -13.28 5.01
CA GLY A 72 2.60 -14.04 5.81
C GLY A 72 2.30 -13.46 7.19
N ARG A 73 3.16 -12.59 7.73
CA ARG A 73 2.93 -11.88 9.00
C ARG A 73 2.21 -10.54 8.83
N LEU A 74 2.40 -9.87 7.69
CA LEU A 74 1.95 -8.50 7.48
C LEU A 74 0.69 -8.38 6.62
N LEU A 75 0.46 -9.29 5.69
CA LEU A 75 -0.69 -9.24 4.79
C LEU A 75 -1.82 -10.16 5.27
N ALA A 76 -3.05 -9.80 4.90
CA ALA A 76 -4.19 -10.69 5.07
C ALA A 76 -3.94 -12.02 4.33
N PRO A 77 -4.26 -13.19 4.92
CA PRO A 77 -4.00 -14.49 4.32
C PRO A 77 -4.60 -14.69 2.93
N GLU A 78 -5.70 -14.01 2.63
CA GLU A 78 -6.38 -14.04 1.34
C GLU A 78 -5.58 -13.36 0.22
N GLY A 79 -4.56 -12.57 0.58
CA GLY A 79 -3.75 -11.81 -0.38
C GLY A 79 -4.55 -10.74 -1.12
N LYS A 80 -5.68 -10.29 -0.55
CA LYS A 80 -6.58 -9.29 -1.15
C LYS A 80 -6.72 -8.06 -0.28
N LEU A 81 -7.09 -6.94 -0.89
CA LEU A 81 -7.53 -5.76 -0.17
C LEU A 81 -8.76 -6.08 0.67
N VAL A 82 -8.74 -5.57 1.90
CA VAL A 82 -9.95 -5.41 2.69
C VAL A 82 -10.63 -4.16 2.16
N GLY A 83 -11.75 -4.32 1.46
CA GLY A 83 -12.49 -3.23 0.87
C GLY A 83 -13.09 -2.27 1.91
N PRO A 84 -13.36 -1.01 1.55
CA PRO A 84 -14.08 -0.08 2.41
C PRO A 84 -15.55 -0.52 2.59
N GLU A 85 -16.18 -0.08 3.68
CA GLU A 85 -17.62 -0.31 3.90
C GLU A 85 -18.48 0.33 2.79
N ASP A 86 -18.09 1.52 2.32
CA ASP A 86 -18.71 2.19 1.19
C ASP A 86 -17.89 1.94 -0.09
N PRO A 87 -18.42 1.21 -1.09
CA PRO A 87 -17.73 0.94 -2.35
C PRO A 87 -17.30 2.19 -3.12
N ARG A 88 -17.94 3.35 -2.89
CA ARG A 88 -17.56 4.62 -3.54
C ARG A 88 -16.20 5.13 -3.07
N ASN A 89 -15.75 4.68 -1.91
CA ASN A 89 -14.42 4.98 -1.37
C ASN A 89 -13.35 4.02 -1.87
N ALA A 90 -13.71 3.03 -2.70
CA ALA A 90 -12.73 2.12 -3.26
C ALA A 90 -11.68 2.90 -4.09
N PRO A 91 -10.40 2.51 -4.00
CA PRO A 91 -9.33 3.12 -4.78
C PRO A 91 -9.69 3.15 -6.26
N HIS A 92 -9.36 4.25 -6.92
CA HIS A 92 -9.64 4.39 -8.35
C HIS A 92 -8.66 3.51 -9.15
N PRO A 93 -9.14 2.71 -10.13
CA PRO A 93 -8.30 1.83 -10.94
C PRO A 93 -7.11 2.55 -11.59
N GLU A 94 -7.33 3.75 -12.13
CA GLU A 94 -6.26 4.57 -12.74
C GLU A 94 -5.13 4.96 -11.77
N ASN A 95 -5.46 5.23 -10.50
CA ASN A 95 -4.41 5.52 -9.52
C ASN A 95 -3.60 4.26 -9.24
N LEU A 96 -4.26 3.12 -9.05
CA LEU A 96 -3.58 1.84 -8.84
C LEU A 96 -2.71 1.44 -10.05
N ARG A 97 -3.20 1.67 -11.27
CA ARG A 97 -2.44 1.51 -12.52
C ARG A 97 -1.19 2.38 -12.50
N TRP A 98 -1.34 3.68 -12.20
CA TRP A 98 -0.21 4.59 -12.12
C TRP A 98 0.85 4.09 -11.12
N HIS A 99 0.45 3.66 -9.93
CA HIS A 99 1.36 3.12 -8.93
C HIS A 99 2.10 1.86 -9.42
N ARG A 100 1.39 0.94 -10.09
CA ARG A 100 2.01 -0.25 -10.69
C ARG A 100 3.08 0.10 -11.73
N GLU A 101 2.84 1.11 -12.55
CA GLU A 101 3.73 1.52 -13.64
C GLU A 101 4.89 2.41 -13.16
N ASN A 102 4.68 3.16 -12.08
CA ASN A 102 5.57 4.23 -11.65
C ASN A 102 6.33 3.98 -10.35
N VAL A 103 5.89 3.04 -9.52
CA VAL A 103 6.48 2.79 -8.20
C VAL A 103 6.81 1.31 -8.02
N PHE A 104 5.83 0.43 -8.27
CA PHE A 104 5.98 -0.99 -7.99
C PHE A 104 7.18 -1.63 -8.69
N GLY A 105 7.98 -2.40 -7.94
CA GLY A 105 9.11 -3.16 -8.46
C GLY A 105 10.33 -2.33 -8.86
N ARG A 106 10.27 -1.00 -8.86
CA ARG A 106 11.43 -0.16 -9.21
C ARG A 106 12.58 -0.37 -8.21
N VAL A 107 13.79 -0.38 -8.74
CA VAL A 107 15.01 -0.26 -7.92
C VAL A 107 15.26 1.25 -7.83
N LEU A 108 15.16 1.83 -6.62
CA LEU A 108 15.42 3.24 -6.46
C LEU A 108 16.90 3.53 -6.81
N PRO A 109 17.20 4.40 -7.79
CA PRO A 109 18.56 4.80 -8.05
C PRO A 109 19.08 5.59 -6.84
N GLY A 110 20.08 5.06 -6.14
CA GLY A 110 20.79 5.79 -5.07
C GLY A 110 20.23 5.64 -3.66
N GLU A 111 19.41 4.64 -3.34
CA GLU A 111 19.04 4.38 -1.93
C GLU A 111 20.23 3.72 -1.21
N GLN A 112 21.07 4.52 -0.55
CA GLN A 112 21.91 4.04 0.55
C GLN A 112 20.96 3.76 1.72
N LEU A 113 20.89 2.50 2.14
CA LEU A 113 20.02 2.10 3.24
C LEU A 113 20.42 2.90 4.49
N PRO A 114 19.47 3.47 5.27
CA PRO A 114 19.78 4.32 6.42
C PRO A 114 20.36 3.55 7.63
N TRP A 115 20.95 2.38 7.42
CA TRP A 115 21.49 1.48 8.43
C TRP A 115 22.88 0.93 8.08
N ASP A 116 23.72 1.72 7.39
CA ASP A 116 25.18 1.55 7.38
C ASP A 116 25.81 2.29 8.58
#